data_AF-A0A0C9TUH4-F1
#
_entry.id   AF-A0A0C9TUH4-F1
#
_cell.length_a   1.000
_cell.length_b   1.000
_cell.length_c   1.000
_cell.angle_alpha   90.00
_cell.angle_beta   90.00
_cell.angle_gamma   90.00
#
_symmetry.space_group_name_H-M   'P 1'
#
loop_
_entity.id
_entity.type
_entity.pdbx_description
1 polymer ?
#
loop_
_entity_poly.entity_id
_entity_poly.type
_entity_poly.pdbx_seq_one_letter_code
_entity_poly.pdbx_strand_id
1 'polypeptide(L)'
;MPFAQIYTRNLPMRHPTYRRPYTPRVHISNLPVEILFMIMGFLPTLDLVPLPQVCKLFKHLLSDDLFWRSQYRSASILRPAGPFRGQSTAFLRNALVLSARVAQNWPPYTLSPTPKIATTRIGENSRIFPAFPFSKLLAGRWLIAGDEQLIWCYDLPNPIPRIFYRPHLVANFFQCVSTTNDKGELVVFAVSETQIGRSRRGINIYKVAMEHNGPVITSRILRQDVPDNYSGASDVTIGPRFLAVVPKGPYFIQTLPIIIDITTFQRYDISLPASLLQSAPRASHTSTFIPTTSYLLALYTFWTQPNGFHSLILAWPLQLQLSSGPPKLYRRLTPHGSKT
;
A
#
# COMPACT_ATOMS: atom_id res chain seq x y z
N MET A 1 41.56 -81.10 -50.02
CA MET A 1 40.22 -80.49 -49.80
C MET A 1 40.36 -78.98 -49.89
N PRO A 2 39.86 -78.32 -50.93
CA PRO A 2 39.85 -76.86 -51.04
C PRO A 2 38.48 -76.31 -50.61
N PHE A 3 38.50 -75.26 -49.77
CA PHE A 3 37.31 -74.52 -49.36
C PHE A 3 36.88 -73.56 -50.48
N ALA A 4 35.60 -73.64 -50.86
CA ALA A 4 34.97 -72.74 -51.81
C ALA A 4 34.65 -71.39 -51.13
N GLN A 5 35.09 -70.29 -51.74
CA GLN A 5 34.75 -68.92 -51.34
C GLN A 5 33.36 -68.55 -51.87
N ILE A 6 32.46 -68.18 -50.96
CA ILE A 6 31.15 -67.62 -51.29
C ILE A 6 31.29 -66.09 -51.38
N TYR A 7 31.12 -65.53 -52.57
CA TYR A 7 31.02 -64.09 -52.79
C TYR A 7 29.64 -63.58 -52.36
N THR A 8 29.59 -62.80 -51.27
CA THR A 8 28.41 -62.00 -50.91
C THR A 8 28.53 -60.61 -51.52
N ARG A 9 27.61 -60.31 -52.44
CA ARG A 9 27.52 -59.03 -53.17
C ARG A 9 26.79 -58.01 -52.28
N ASN A 10 27.53 -57.12 -51.63
CA ASN A 10 26.95 -56.01 -50.87
C ASN A 10 26.31 -54.99 -51.82
N LEU A 11 24.98 -54.91 -51.83
CA LEU A 11 24.25 -53.79 -52.43
C LEU A 11 24.20 -52.63 -51.40
N PRO A 12 24.50 -51.39 -51.80
CA PRO A 12 24.43 -50.26 -50.88
C PRO A 12 22.97 -49.94 -50.53
N MET A 13 22.63 -50.03 -49.24
CA MET A 13 21.40 -49.43 -48.69
C MET A 13 21.44 -47.92 -48.93
N ARG A 14 20.59 -47.42 -49.83
CA ARG A 14 20.30 -45.98 -49.90
C ARG A 14 19.36 -45.64 -48.76
N HIS A 15 19.88 -45.00 -47.72
CA HIS A 15 19.03 -44.32 -46.73
C HIS A 15 18.24 -43.19 -47.43
N PRO A 16 16.90 -43.15 -47.31
CA PRO A 16 16.13 -42.00 -47.76
C PRO A 16 16.56 -40.79 -46.93
N THR A 17 17.09 -39.77 -47.61
CA THR A 17 17.41 -38.49 -46.98
C THR A 17 16.10 -37.80 -46.64
N TYR A 18 15.71 -37.88 -45.36
CA TYR A 18 14.57 -37.14 -44.84
C TYR A 18 14.90 -35.63 -44.90
N ARG A 19 14.53 -34.97 -46.00
CA ARG A 19 14.54 -33.50 -46.07
C ARG A 19 13.45 -33.00 -45.13
N ARG A 20 13.85 -32.36 -44.02
CA ARG A 20 12.91 -31.65 -43.15
C ARG A 20 12.06 -30.70 -44.01
N PRO A 21 10.72 -30.72 -43.88
CA PRO A 21 9.88 -29.77 -44.60
C PRO A 21 10.29 -28.34 -44.24
N TYR A 22 10.42 -27.50 -45.26
CA TYR A 22 10.81 -26.10 -45.13
C TYR A 22 9.68 -25.36 -44.41
N THR A 23 9.83 -25.12 -43.11
CA THR A 23 8.88 -24.26 -42.39
C THR A 23 9.17 -22.82 -42.76
N PRO A 24 8.23 -22.10 -43.39
CA PRO A 24 8.43 -20.69 -43.71
C PRO A 24 8.67 -19.92 -42.41
N ARG A 25 9.81 -19.24 -42.32
CA ARG A 25 10.13 -18.38 -41.18
C ARG A 25 9.22 -17.16 -41.26
N VAL A 26 8.23 -17.08 -40.38
CA VAL A 26 7.44 -15.86 -40.21
C VAL A 26 8.35 -14.82 -39.55
N HIS A 27 8.63 -13.74 -40.27
CA HIS A 27 9.37 -12.63 -39.71
C HIS A 27 8.49 -11.88 -38.70
N ILE A 28 9.03 -11.54 -37.53
CA ILE A 28 8.25 -10.93 -36.43
C ILE A 28 7.57 -9.62 -36.84
N SER A 29 8.15 -8.88 -37.80
CA SER A 29 7.55 -7.66 -38.35
C SER A 29 6.25 -7.88 -39.14
N ASN A 30 5.95 -9.12 -39.51
CA ASN A 30 4.74 -9.46 -40.28
C ASN A 30 3.56 -9.76 -39.36
N LEU A 31 3.78 -9.80 -38.04
CA LEU A 31 2.71 -9.98 -37.07
C LEU A 31 1.95 -8.66 -36.85
N PRO A 32 0.63 -8.71 -36.60
CA PRO A 32 -0.12 -7.54 -36.16
C PRO A 32 0.45 -6.94 -34.87
N VAL A 33 0.34 -5.63 -34.73
CA VAL A 33 0.90 -4.88 -33.59
C VAL A 33 0.34 -5.37 -32.25
N GLU A 34 -0.93 -5.76 -32.22
CA GLU A 34 -1.60 -6.31 -31.04
C GLU A 34 -0.98 -7.63 -30.60
N ILE A 35 -0.62 -8.50 -31.57
CA ILE A 35 0.07 -9.76 -31.29
C ILE A 35 1.46 -9.46 -30.71
N LEU A 36 2.17 -8.46 -31.24
CA LEU A 36 3.48 -8.05 -30.73
C LEU A 36 3.38 -7.52 -29.30
N PHE A 37 2.37 -6.71 -28.98
CA PHE A 37 2.13 -6.26 -27.62
C PHE A 37 1.76 -7.41 -26.67
N MET A 38 0.98 -8.39 -27.12
CA MET A 38 0.69 -9.59 -26.33
C MET A 38 1.96 -10.38 -26.04
N ILE A 39 2.79 -10.65 -27.06
CA ILE A 39 4.08 -11.35 -26.89
C ILE A 39 4.97 -10.58 -25.90
N MET A 40 5.12 -9.28 -26.10
CA MET A 40 5.89 -8.43 -25.19
C MET A 40 5.31 -8.41 -23.78
N GLY A 41 3.98 -8.53 -23.63
CA GLY A 41 3.31 -8.57 -22.35
C GLY A 41 3.59 -9.81 -21.51
N PHE A 42 4.08 -10.89 -22.13
CA PHE A 42 4.56 -12.09 -21.44
C PHE A 42 6.03 -12.00 -21.02
N LEU A 43 6.78 -11.00 -21.49
CA LEU A 43 8.19 -10.87 -21.16
C LEU A 43 8.36 -10.21 -19.77
N PRO A 44 9.31 -10.71 -18.95
CA PRO A 44 9.75 -10.01 -17.76
C PRO A 44 10.16 -8.56 -18.07
N THR A 45 9.89 -7.64 -17.13
CA THR A 45 10.19 -6.21 -17.30
C THR A 45 11.65 -5.95 -17.72
N LEU A 46 12.60 -6.73 -17.20
CA LEU A 46 14.02 -6.56 -17.50
C LEU A 46 14.38 -7.03 -18.92
N ASP A 47 13.66 -7.99 -19.47
CA ASP A 47 13.86 -8.49 -20.84
C ASP A 47 13.35 -7.48 -21.88
N LEU A 48 12.43 -6.59 -21.48
CA LEU A 48 11.98 -5.47 -22.31
C LEU A 48 13.02 -4.35 -22.44
N VAL A 49 14.00 -4.27 -21.52
CA VAL A 49 15.01 -3.19 -21.51
C VAL A 49 15.93 -3.21 -22.74
N PRO A 50 16.49 -4.35 -23.18
CA PRO A 50 17.36 -4.40 -24.36
C PRO A 50 16.60 -4.35 -25.69
N LEU A 51 15.31 -4.71 -25.73
CA LEU A 51 14.53 -4.77 -26.99
C LEU A 51 14.58 -3.52 -27.88
N PRO A 52 14.59 -2.26 -27.37
CA PRO A 52 14.75 -1.07 -28.21
C PRO A 52 16.05 -1.03 -29.01
N GLN A 53 17.07 -1.78 -28.60
CA GLN A 53 18.36 -1.90 -29.28
C GLN A 53 18.35 -2.97 -30.38
N VAL A 54 17.37 -3.88 -30.36
CA VAL A 54 17.27 -4.99 -31.33
C VAL A 54 16.83 -4.48 -32.69
N CYS A 55 15.74 -3.69 -32.74
CA CYS A 55 15.27 -3.10 -34.00
C CYS A 55 14.37 -1.87 -33.77
N LYS A 56 14.16 -1.09 -34.83
CA LYS A 56 13.31 0.12 -34.81
C LYS A 56 11.86 -0.18 -34.43
N LEU A 57 11.34 -1.35 -34.81
CA LEU A 57 9.98 -1.78 -34.47
C LEU A 57 9.78 -1.85 -32.96
N PHE A 58 10.66 -2.55 -32.22
CA PHE A 58 10.56 -2.61 -30.77
C PHE A 58 10.80 -1.27 -30.09
N LYS A 59 11.69 -0.44 -30.63
CA LYS A 59 11.86 0.93 -30.14
C LYS A 59 10.55 1.73 -30.23
N HIS A 60 9.80 1.57 -31.33
CA HIS A 60 8.50 2.21 -31.51
C HIS A 60 7.44 1.63 -30.58
N LEU A 61 7.28 0.30 -30.53
CA LEU A 61 6.31 -0.35 -29.65
C LEU A 61 6.54 -0.02 -28.17
N LEU A 62 7.80 0.01 -27.72
CA LEU A 62 8.14 0.36 -26.33
C LEU A 62 8.06 1.87 -26.04
N SER A 63 7.67 2.70 -27.00
CA SER A 63 7.29 4.10 -26.73
C SER A 63 5.81 4.27 -26.40
N ASP A 64 5.00 3.21 -26.55
CA ASP A 64 3.56 3.24 -26.31
C ASP A 64 3.23 3.40 -24.82
N ASP A 65 2.44 4.43 -24.49
CA ASP A 65 2.02 4.75 -23.11
C ASP A 65 1.05 3.69 -22.54
N LEU A 66 0.12 3.19 -23.36
CA LEU A 66 -0.89 2.24 -22.91
C LEU A 66 -0.27 0.89 -22.55
N PHE A 67 0.74 0.46 -23.30
CA PHE A 67 1.54 -0.72 -23.01
C PHE A 67 2.19 -0.60 -21.63
N TRP A 68 2.93 0.48 -21.36
CA TRP A 68 3.60 0.65 -20.06
C TRP A 68 2.62 0.84 -18.91
N ARG A 69 1.49 1.52 -19.11
CA ARG A 69 0.43 1.62 -18.10
C ARG A 69 -0.19 0.25 -17.81
N SER A 70 -0.43 -0.56 -18.83
CA SER A 70 -0.94 -1.93 -18.68
C SER A 70 0.05 -2.79 -17.90
N GLN A 71 1.32 -2.81 -18.31
CA GLN A 71 2.41 -3.48 -17.60
C GLN A 71 2.54 -3.02 -16.15
N TYR A 72 2.38 -1.71 -15.90
CA TYR A 72 2.40 -1.16 -14.54
C TYR A 72 1.23 -1.66 -13.70
N ARG A 73 0.05 -1.86 -14.27
CA ARG A 73 -1.10 -2.38 -13.51
C ARG A 73 -0.98 -3.88 -13.23
N SER A 74 -0.51 -4.65 -14.21
CA SER A 74 -0.45 -6.12 -14.12
C SER A 74 0.81 -6.65 -13.42
N ALA A 75 1.83 -5.81 -13.21
CA ALA A 75 3.06 -6.25 -12.56
C ALA A 75 2.80 -6.93 -11.20
N SER A 76 3.49 -8.04 -10.95
CA SER A 76 3.44 -8.78 -9.67
C SER A 76 4.46 -8.26 -8.64
N ILE A 77 5.37 -7.39 -9.07
CA ILE A 77 6.42 -6.81 -8.22
C ILE A 77 5.92 -5.60 -7.43
N LEU A 78 6.45 -5.42 -6.21
CA LEU A 78 6.26 -4.21 -5.42
C LEU A 78 6.77 -3.01 -6.21
N ARG A 79 5.97 -1.95 -6.26
CA ARG A 79 6.25 -0.75 -7.06
C ARG A 79 5.64 0.49 -6.42
N PRO A 80 6.09 1.69 -6.80
CA PRO A 80 5.44 2.92 -6.37
C PRO A 80 3.95 2.97 -6.74
N ALA A 81 3.21 3.92 -6.17
CA ALA A 81 1.80 4.10 -6.51
C ALA A 81 1.64 4.56 -7.98
N GLY A 82 0.61 4.04 -8.66
CA GLY A 82 0.31 4.37 -10.05
C GLY A 82 -0.35 3.20 -10.81
N PRO A 83 -0.61 3.36 -12.12
CA PRO A 83 -0.26 4.51 -12.95
C PRO A 83 -1.30 5.65 -12.87
N PHE A 84 -0.84 6.88 -12.59
CA PHE A 84 -1.69 8.08 -12.60
C PHE A 84 -1.69 8.77 -13.97
N ARG A 85 -2.69 9.62 -14.24
CA ARG A 85 -2.78 10.33 -15.53
C ARG A 85 -1.54 11.19 -15.81
N GLY A 86 -1.04 11.90 -14.80
CA GLY A 86 0.14 12.78 -14.94
C GLY A 86 1.50 12.09 -14.97
N GLN A 87 1.57 10.76 -14.75
CA GLN A 87 2.83 10.04 -14.84
C GLN A 87 3.19 9.76 -16.30
N SER A 88 4.43 10.07 -16.68
CA SER A 88 4.94 9.83 -18.03
C SER A 88 5.29 8.37 -18.26
N THR A 89 5.26 7.94 -19.53
CA THR A 89 5.73 6.61 -19.96
C THR A 89 7.14 6.30 -19.44
N ALA A 90 8.04 7.29 -19.51
CA ALA A 90 9.42 7.17 -19.03
C ALA A 90 9.48 6.92 -17.52
N PHE A 91 8.66 7.60 -16.72
CA PHE A 91 8.55 7.36 -15.28
C PHE A 91 8.07 5.93 -15.00
N LEU A 92 6.97 5.51 -15.64
CA LEU A 92 6.40 4.18 -15.42
C LEU A 92 7.39 3.07 -15.78
N ARG A 93 8.06 3.19 -16.94
CA ARG A 93 9.13 2.29 -17.36
C ARG A 93 10.26 2.24 -16.34
N ASN A 94 10.81 3.39 -15.96
CA ASN A 94 11.94 3.45 -15.02
C ASN A 94 11.56 2.87 -13.65
N ALA A 95 10.38 3.18 -13.14
CA ALA A 95 9.88 2.67 -11.87
C ALA A 95 9.72 1.14 -11.89
N LEU A 96 9.19 0.57 -12.97
CA LEU A 96 9.10 -0.89 -13.13
C LEU A 96 10.48 -1.55 -13.22
N VAL A 97 11.39 -0.99 -14.01
CA VAL A 97 12.76 -1.52 -14.14
C VAL A 97 13.50 -1.48 -12.80
N LEU A 98 13.42 -0.37 -12.06
CA LEU A 98 14.02 -0.25 -10.73
C LEU A 98 13.40 -1.25 -9.76
N SER A 99 12.08 -1.36 -9.76
CA SER A 99 11.33 -2.30 -8.91
C SER A 99 11.72 -3.76 -9.20
N ALA A 100 11.86 -4.12 -10.48
CA ALA A 100 12.27 -5.47 -10.88
C ALA A 100 13.70 -5.79 -10.45
N ARG A 101 14.63 -4.81 -10.55
CA ARG A 101 16.00 -4.96 -10.03
C ARG A 101 16.02 -5.13 -8.51
N VAL A 102 15.21 -4.37 -7.78
CA VAL A 102 15.11 -4.51 -6.32
C VAL A 102 14.56 -5.89 -5.97
N ALA A 103 13.52 -6.35 -6.66
CA ALA A 103 12.92 -7.67 -6.43
C ALA A 103 13.92 -8.82 -6.64
N GLN A 104 14.80 -8.74 -7.64
CA GLN A 104 15.88 -9.73 -7.84
C GLN A 104 16.93 -9.72 -6.72
N ASN A 105 17.07 -8.61 -6.00
CA ASN A 105 18.00 -8.46 -4.89
C ASN A 105 17.34 -8.66 -3.51
N TRP A 106 16.05 -8.99 -3.47
CA TRP A 106 15.31 -9.23 -2.23
C TRP A 106 15.11 -10.74 -1.98
N PRO A 107 15.33 -11.25 -0.75
CA PRO A 107 15.06 -12.65 -0.42
C PRO A 107 13.60 -13.01 -0.68
N PRO A 108 13.27 -14.28 -1.05
CA PRO A 108 14.15 -15.45 -1.15
C PRO A 108 14.88 -15.58 -2.50
N TYR A 109 14.63 -14.69 -3.46
CA TYR A 109 15.04 -14.85 -4.87
C TYR A 109 16.43 -14.30 -5.18
N THR A 110 17.24 -14.04 -4.15
CA THR A 110 18.58 -13.48 -4.32
C THR A 110 19.52 -14.50 -4.96
N LEU A 111 19.92 -14.24 -6.20
CA LEU A 111 21.07 -14.90 -6.84
C LEU A 111 22.41 -14.52 -6.17
N SER A 112 22.41 -13.45 -5.37
CA SER A 112 23.55 -13.00 -4.56
C SER A 112 23.41 -13.52 -3.13
N PRO A 113 24.44 -14.15 -2.52
CA PRO A 113 24.31 -14.88 -1.26
C PRO A 113 24.04 -14.02 -0.02
N THR A 114 23.95 -12.70 -0.12
CA THR A 114 23.44 -11.83 0.94
C THR A 114 23.21 -10.45 0.34
N PRO A 115 22.00 -9.85 0.40
CA PRO A 115 21.94 -8.40 0.29
C PRO A 115 22.85 -7.87 1.41
N LYS A 116 23.86 -7.06 1.05
CA LYS A 116 24.62 -6.29 2.04
C LYS A 116 23.64 -5.27 2.62
N ILE A 117 22.82 -5.71 3.57
CA ILE A 117 21.92 -4.84 4.31
C ILE A 117 22.85 -3.91 5.08
N ALA A 118 23.01 -2.69 4.56
CA ALA A 118 23.74 -1.64 5.24
C ALA A 118 22.95 -1.31 6.51
N THR A 119 23.42 -1.82 7.65
CA THR A 119 22.84 -1.54 8.95
C THR A 119 23.43 -0.25 9.48
N THR A 120 22.75 0.86 9.24
CA THR A 120 23.08 2.13 9.89
C THR A 120 22.44 2.15 11.27
N ARG A 121 23.25 2.22 12.33
CA ARG A 121 22.75 2.41 13.69
C ARG A 121 22.31 3.86 13.86
N ILE A 122 21.02 4.06 14.11
CA ILE A 122 20.50 5.37 14.49
C ILE A 122 20.78 5.56 15.98
N GLY A 123 21.62 6.55 16.33
CA GLY A 123 21.79 6.98 17.72
C GLY A 123 22.96 6.37 18.48
N GLU A 124 24.16 6.29 17.90
CA GLU A 124 25.39 5.83 18.61
C GLU A 124 25.69 6.59 19.92
N ASN A 125 25.12 7.79 20.11
CA ASN A 125 25.26 8.60 21.33
C ASN A 125 23.99 8.70 22.20
N SER A 126 22.89 8.05 21.82
CA SER A 126 21.64 8.13 22.57
C SER A 126 21.49 6.92 23.49
N ARG A 127 21.50 7.19 24.80
CA ARG A 127 21.11 6.27 25.87
C ARG A 127 19.94 5.40 25.39
N ILE A 128 20.20 4.09 25.29
CA ILE A 128 19.25 2.98 25.24
C ILE A 128 17.81 3.48 25.09
N PHE A 129 17.38 3.81 23.87
CA PHE A 129 15.97 4.10 23.67
C PHE A 129 15.25 2.76 23.84
N PRO A 130 14.32 2.63 24.81
CA PRO A 130 13.46 1.45 24.87
C PRO A 130 12.71 1.32 23.54
N ALA A 131 12.30 0.10 23.20
CA ALA A 131 11.56 -0.20 21.98
C ALA A 131 10.53 0.90 21.68
N PHE A 132 10.65 1.60 20.55
CA PHE A 132 9.72 2.66 20.18
C PHE A 132 8.33 2.04 19.98
N PRO A 133 7.36 2.25 20.90
CA PRO A 133 6.02 1.68 20.75
C PRO A 133 5.34 2.22 19.49
N PHE A 134 5.76 3.40 19.03
CA PHE A 134 5.29 4.00 17.80
C PHE A 134 6.44 4.06 16.80
N SER A 135 6.31 3.35 15.68
CA SER A 135 7.27 3.43 14.57
C SER A 135 6.58 3.29 13.21
N LYS A 136 6.93 4.14 12.25
CA LYS A 136 6.43 4.09 10.87
C LYS A 136 7.42 4.69 9.89
N LEU A 137 7.59 4.06 8.74
CA LEU A 137 8.32 4.63 7.60
C LEU A 137 7.37 5.41 6.68
N LEU A 138 7.68 6.68 6.44
CA LEU A 138 6.95 7.57 5.54
C LEU A 138 7.75 7.85 4.27
N ALA A 139 7.06 7.73 3.13
CA ALA A 139 7.62 7.99 1.79
C ALA A 139 8.97 7.26 1.53
N GLY A 140 9.18 6.11 2.15
CA GLY A 140 10.41 5.31 2.00
C GLY A 140 11.70 5.97 2.52
N ARG A 141 11.61 7.11 3.20
CA ARG A 141 12.77 7.92 3.60
C ARG A 141 12.73 8.39 5.06
N TRP A 142 11.55 8.72 5.56
CA TRP A 142 11.41 9.36 6.86
C TRP A 142 10.92 8.36 7.89
N LEU A 143 11.77 8.00 8.84
CA LEU A 143 11.36 7.16 9.96
C LEU A 143 10.72 8.05 11.03
N ILE A 144 9.44 7.85 11.30
CA ILE A 144 8.75 8.44 12.44
C ILE A 144 8.80 7.43 13.57
N ALA A 145 9.42 7.78 14.69
CA ALA A 145 9.55 6.89 15.83
C ALA A 145 9.54 7.65 17.15
N GLY A 146 8.96 7.05 18.18
CA GLY A 146 8.88 7.67 19.50
C GLY A 146 8.06 6.87 20.50
N ASP A 147 7.77 7.52 21.61
CA ASP A 147 7.04 6.97 22.75
C ASP A 147 5.78 7.81 23.05
N GLU A 148 5.15 7.53 24.20
CA GLU A 148 3.94 8.23 24.66
C GLU A 148 4.14 9.73 24.92
N GLN A 149 5.38 10.23 25.04
CA GLN A 149 5.67 11.62 25.39
C GLN A 149 6.24 12.42 24.23
N LEU A 150 6.96 11.76 23.31
CA LEU A 150 7.64 12.45 22.24
C LEU A 150 7.83 11.56 21.00
N ILE A 151 7.43 12.11 19.86
CA ILE A 151 7.63 11.50 18.55
C ILE A 151 8.67 12.29 17.78
N TRP A 152 9.66 11.56 17.26
CA TRP A 152 10.74 12.07 16.44
C TRP A 152 10.55 11.68 14.97
N CYS A 153 11.22 12.43 14.10
CA CYS A 153 11.41 12.11 12.70
C CYS A 153 12.90 12.02 12.40
N TYR A 154 13.29 11.00 11.64
CA TYR A 154 14.66 10.77 11.19
C TYR A 154 14.68 10.70 9.66
N ASP A 155 15.62 11.40 9.04
CA ASP A 155 15.94 11.22 7.62
C ASP A 155 16.85 9.98 7.47
N LEU A 156 16.39 8.88 6.89
CA LEU A 156 17.18 7.64 6.86
C LEU A 156 18.59 7.78 6.25
N PRO A 157 18.79 8.52 5.13
CA PRO A 157 20.11 8.86 4.62
C PRO A 157 21.03 9.60 5.60
N ASN A 158 20.48 10.42 6.49
CA ASN A 158 21.21 11.20 7.47
C ASN A 158 20.39 11.37 8.76
N PRO A 159 20.42 10.36 9.67
CA PRO A 159 19.39 10.19 10.70
C PRO A 159 19.57 11.12 11.90
N ILE A 160 19.51 12.42 11.66
CA ILE A 160 19.49 13.46 12.68
C ILE A 160 18.06 13.57 13.23
N PRO A 161 17.82 13.30 14.53
CA PRO A 161 16.49 13.35 15.11
C PRO A 161 15.91 14.77 15.09
N ARG A 162 14.65 14.90 14.70
CA ARG A 162 13.88 16.15 14.76
C ARG A 162 12.56 15.89 15.46
N ILE A 163 12.12 16.81 16.33
CA ILE A 163 10.83 16.66 17.00
C ILE A 163 9.74 16.73 15.93
N PHE A 164 8.92 15.69 15.84
CA PHE A 164 7.81 15.60 14.90
C PHE A 164 6.47 15.92 15.57
N TYR A 165 6.24 15.34 16.74
CA TYR A 165 5.00 15.54 17.48
C TYR A 165 5.26 15.42 18.99
N ARG A 166 4.64 16.32 19.76
CA ARG A 166 4.63 16.27 21.23
C ARG A 166 3.18 16.28 21.71
N PRO A 167 2.64 15.17 22.24
CA PRO A 167 1.34 15.16 22.88
C PRO A 167 1.31 16.13 24.07
N HIS A 168 0.13 16.63 24.41
CA HIS A 168 -0.02 17.57 25.52
C HIS A 168 0.27 16.93 26.89
N LEU A 169 -0.07 15.65 27.07
CA LEU A 169 0.28 14.85 28.25
C LEU A 169 0.93 13.53 27.82
N VAL A 170 0.11 12.60 27.32
CA VAL A 170 0.54 11.29 26.83
C VAL A 170 -0.26 10.89 25.60
N ALA A 171 0.40 10.19 24.67
CA ALA A 171 -0.20 9.53 23.52
C ALA A 171 -0.35 8.03 23.82
N ASN A 172 -1.59 7.56 23.88
CA ASN A 172 -1.91 6.14 24.03
C ASN A 172 -1.77 5.39 22.69
N PHE A 173 -1.82 6.12 21.59
CA PHE A 173 -1.69 5.62 20.23
C PHE A 173 -1.10 6.71 19.36
N PHE A 174 -0.20 6.34 18.47
CA PHE A 174 0.30 7.22 17.42
C PHE A 174 0.63 6.42 16.16
N GLN A 175 0.11 6.84 15.02
CA GLN A 175 0.43 6.24 13.73
C GLN A 175 0.38 7.27 12.62
N CYS A 176 1.38 7.23 11.76
CA CYS A 176 1.33 7.94 10.49
C CYS A 176 0.89 6.99 9.39
N VAL A 177 0.13 7.54 8.44
CA VAL A 177 -0.33 6.81 7.26
C VAL A 177 -0.19 7.71 6.04
N SER A 178 0.12 7.09 4.92
CA SER A 178 0.25 7.80 3.65
C SER A 178 -0.43 7.01 2.55
N THR A 179 -1.06 7.72 1.63
CA THR A 179 -1.66 7.17 0.42
C THR A 179 -1.33 8.08 -0.75
N THR A 180 -1.68 7.66 -1.95
CA THR A 180 -1.72 8.55 -3.10
C THR A 180 -3.17 8.77 -3.49
N ASN A 181 -3.57 10.04 -3.62
CA ASN A 181 -4.95 10.38 -3.98
C ASN A 181 -5.24 10.08 -5.47
N ASP A 182 -6.47 10.33 -5.89
CA ASP A 182 -6.94 10.18 -7.27
C ASP A 182 -6.16 11.03 -8.29
N LYS A 183 -5.57 12.14 -7.84
CA LYS A 183 -4.70 13.01 -8.65
C LYS A 183 -3.26 12.52 -8.77
N GLY A 184 -2.87 11.48 -8.03
CA GLY A 184 -1.49 11.00 -8.00
C GLY A 184 -0.58 11.73 -7.01
N GLU A 185 -1.15 12.53 -6.12
CA GLU A 185 -0.42 13.29 -5.10
C GLU A 185 -0.29 12.46 -3.82
N LEU A 186 0.90 12.47 -3.23
CA LEU A 186 1.13 11.86 -1.93
C LEU A 186 0.39 12.66 -0.85
N VAL A 187 -0.48 12.00 -0.11
CA VAL A 187 -1.18 12.58 1.04
C VAL A 187 -0.78 11.82 2.29
N VAL A 188 -0.43 12.55 3.35
CA VAL A 188 0.07 12.00 4.60
C VAL A 188 -0.74 12.54 5.77
N PHE A 189 -1.09 11.65 6.69
CA PHE A 189 -1.77 11.98 7.93
C PHE A 189 -1.05 11.37 9.12
N ALA A 190 -1.15 12.03 10.26
CA ALA A 190 -0.79 11.50 11.55
C ALA A 190 -2.05 11.41 12.41
N VAL A 191 -2.24 10.29 13.09
CA VAL A 191 -3.35 10.07 14.02
C VAL A 191 -2.76 9.81 15.38
N SER A 192 -3.26 10.53 16.38
CA SER A 192 -2.87 10.33 17.77
C SER A 192 -4.10 10.21 18.65
N GLU A 193 -4.09 9.24 19.55
CA GLU A 193 -5.02 9.23 20.66
C GLU A 193 -4.32 9.81 21.89
N THR A 194 -4.84 10.91 22.40
CA THR A 194 -4.26 11.62 23.54
C THR A 194 -5.21 11.62 24.73
N GLN A 195 -4.64 11.56 25.92
CA GLN A 195 -5.37 11.72 27.16
C GLN A 195 -5.13 13.12 27.76
N ILE A 196 -6.20 13.78 28.19
CA ILE A 196 -6.18 15.05 28.94
C ILE A 196 -6.72 14.78 30.35
N GLY A 197 -5.84 14.88 31.34
CA GLY A 197 -6.16 14.54 32.74
C GLY A 197 -6.47 13.05 32.93
N ARG A 198 -7.34 12.72 33.88
CA ARG A 198 -7.74 11.33 34.16
C ARG A 198 -8.97 10.86 33.39
N SER A 199 -9.65 11.75 32.67
CA SER A 199 -11.02 11.47 32.20
C SER A 199 -11.27 11.73 30.73
N ARG A 200 -10.53 12.62 30.06
CA ARG A 200 -10.85 12.98 28.67
C ARG A 200 -9.85 12.40 27.70
N ARG A 201 -10.26 11.39 26.94
CA ARG A 201 -9.51 10.87 25.80
C ARG A 201 -10.03 11.51 24.52
N GLY A 202 -9.13 11.74 23.57
CA GLY A 202 -9.50 12.29 22.27
C GLY A 202 -8.62 11.78 21.16
N ILE A 203 -9.25 11.46 20.03
CA ILE A 203 -8.59 11.13 18.78
C ILE A 203 -8.35 12.44 18.02
N ASN A 204 -7.10 12.67 17.64
CA ASN A 204 -6.69 13.79 16.82
C ASN A 204 -6.16 13.26 15.50
N ILE A 205 -6.61 13.85 14.39
CA ILE A 205 -6.13 13.55 13.04
C ILE A 205 -5.51 14.81 12.49
N TYR A 206 -4.27 14.70 12.04
CA TYR A 206 -3.45 15.79 11.55
C TYR A 206 -3.09 15.56 10.09
N LYS A 207 -3.06 16.63 9.30
CA LYS A 207 -2.46 16.63 7.98
C LYS A 207 -0.97 16.86 8.11
N VAL A 208 -0.19 16.09 7.37
CA VAL A 208 1.26 16.15 7.34
C VAL A 208 1.71 16.58 5.95
N ALA A 209 2.50 17.64 5.86
CA ALA A 209 3.16 18.05 4.62
C ALA A 209 4.55 17.43 4.54
N MET A 210 4.95 17.00 3.34
CA MET A 210 6.29 16.50 3.07
C MET A 210 7.16 17.65 2.57
N GLU A 211 7.83 18.34 3.48
CA GLU A 211 8.74 19.44 3.12
C GLU A 211 10.14 18.92 2.80
N HIS A 212 10.99 19.79 2.23
CA HIS A 212 12.39 19.45 1.92
C HIS A 212 13.18 18.99 3.16
N ASN A 213 12.81 19.51 4.34
CA ASN A 213 13.43 19.23 5.62
C ASN A 213 12.74 18.09 6.40
N GLY A 214 11.72 17.46 5.83
CA GLY A 214 11.00 16.35 6.44
C GLY A 214 9.51 16.58 6.60
N PRO A 215 8.81 15.56 7.11
CA PRO A 215 7.39 15.64 7.40
C PRO A 215 7.12 16.65 8.53
N VAL A 216 6.14 17.51 8.31
CA VAL A 216 5.70 18.52 9.28
C VAL A 216 4.18 18.43 9.45
N ILE A 217 3.69 18.42 10.69
CA ILE A 217 2.27 18.54 10.97
C ILE A 217 1.84 19.98 10.67
N THR A 218 0.95 20.14 9.69
CA THR A 218 0.53 21.46 9.20
C THR A 218 -0.78 21.93 9.83
N SER A 219 -1.72 21.00 10.04
CA SER A 219 -3.03 21.35 10.59
C SER A 219 -3.69 20.15 11.27
N ARG A 220 -4.45 20.41 12.34
CA ARG A 220 -5.37 19.42 12.92
C ARG A 220 -6.70 19.44 12.17
N ILE A 221 -7.02 18.32 11.53
CA ILE A 221 -8.21 18.12 10.71
C ILE A 221 -9.42 17.79 11.57
N LEU A 222 -9.27 16.82 12.48
CA LEU A 222 -10.32 16.42 13.39
C LEU A 222 -9.76 16.34 14.81
N ARG A 223 -10.57 16.78 15.77
CA ARG A 223 -10.50 16.35 17.15
C ARG A 223 -11.85 15.77 17.54
N GLN A 224 -11.85 14.54 18.01
CA GLN A 224 -13.04 13.88 18.52
C GLN A 224 -12.74 13.36 19.92
N ASP A 225 -13.44 13.91 20.91
CA ASP A 225 -13.42 13.32 22.25
C ASP A 225 -14.14 11.96 22.16
N VAL A 226 -13.54 10.95 22.77
CA VAL A 226 -14.09 9.58 22.78
C VAL A 226 -14.72 9.29 24.13
N PRO A 227 -15.83 8.54 24.16
CA PRO A 227 -16.49 8.18 25.42
C PRO A 227 -15.59 7.28 26.27
N ASP A 228 -15.84 7.23 27.59
CA ASP A 228 -15.03 6.46 28.53
C ASP A 228 -14.98 4.95 28.20
N ASN A 229 -16.04 4.44 27.56
CA ASN A 229 -16.12 3.05 27.11
C ASN A 229 -15.36 2.78 25.80
N TYR A 230 -14.75 3.80 25.17
CA TYR A 230 -13.95 3.62 23.98
C TYR A 230 -12.62 2.94 24.33
N SER A 231 -12.41 1.73 23.82
CA SER A 231 -11.25 0.89 24.13
C SER A 231 -9.92 1.42 23.57
N GLY A 232 -9.96 2.44 22.72
CA GLY A 232 -8.80 3.09 22.11
C GLY A 232 -8.69 2.84 20.62
N ALA A 233 -7.69 3.42 19.96
CA ALA A 233 -7.35 3.08 18.58
C ALA A 233 -6.37 1.88 18.57
N SER A 234 -6.57 0.94 17.64
CA SER A 234 -5.65 -0.18 17.41
C SER A 234 -4.82 -0.01 16.15
N ASP A 235 -5.38 0.63 15.12
CA ASP A 235 -4.72 0.84 13.83
C ASP A 235 -5.34 2.03 13.10
N VAL A 236 -4.69 2.47 12.03
CA VAL A 236 -5.21 3.44 11.08
C VAL A 236 -4.96 2.92 9.68
N THR A 237 -6.01 2.87 8.88
CA THR A 237 -5.93 2.51 7.47
C THR A 237 -6.30 3.71 6.61
N ILE A 238 -5.66 3.83 5.46
CA ILE A 238 -5.89 4.92 4.51
C ILE A 238 -6.01 4.36 3.11
N GLY A 239 -7.01 4.83 2.38
CA GLY A 239 -7.23 4.50 0.98
C GLY A 239 -7.13 5.75 0.11
N PRO A 240 -7.44 5.65 -1.19
CA PRO A 240 -7.34 6.79 -2.11
C PRO A 240 -8.27 7.97 -1.78
N ARG A 241 -9.34 7.73 -0.98
CA ARG A 241 -10.37 8.74 -0.70
C ARG A 241 -10.63 8.98 0.79
N PHE A 242 -10.46 8.00 1.65
CA PHE A 242 -10.77 8.14 3.06
C PHE A 242 -9.74 7.46 3.96
N LEU A 243 -9.66 7.97 5.18
CA LEU A 243 -8.89 7.45 6.29
C LEU A 243 -9.86 6.88 7.32
N ALA A 244 -9.56 5.70 7.84
CA ALA A 244 -10.32 5.05 8.90
C ALA A 244 -9.43 4.83 10.13
N VAL A 245 -9.88 5.31 11.29
CA VAL A 245 -9.28 4.99 12.59
C VAL A 245 -10.00 3.77 13.15
N VAL A 246 -9.24 2.67 13.30
CA VAL A 246 -9.76 1.38 13.73
C VAL A 246 -9.82 1.35 15.25
N PRO A 247 -10.98 1.07 15.86
CA PRO A 247 -11.08 0.96 17.30
C PRO A 247 -10.47 -0.36 17.76
N LYS A 248 -9.71 -0.30 18.86
CA LYS A 248 -9.32 -1.45 19.66
C LYS A 248 -10.59 -2.08 20.23
N GLY A 249 -10.63 -3.39 20.39
CA GLY A 249 -11.67 -4.05 21.18
C GLY A 249 -12.15 -5.37 20.58
N PRO A 250 -12.60 -6.31 21.42
CA PRO A 250 -12.99 -7.64 20.98
C PRO A 250 -14.41 -7.70 20.39
N TYR A 251 -15.16 -6.59 20.34
CA TYR A 251 -16.55 -6.55 19.85
C TYR A 251 -16.75 -5.46 18.78
N PHE A 252 -16.77 -5.84 17.50
CA PHE A 252 -16.89 -4.90 16.37
C PHE A 252 -18.23 -4.16 16.34
N ILE A 253 -19.20 -4.68 17.09
CA ILE A 253 -20.56 -4.16 17.18
C ILE A 253 -20.63 -2.94 18.10
N GLN A 254 -19.73 -2.85 19.10
CA GLN A 254 -19.85 -1.84 20.16
C GLN A 254 -19.22 -0.51 19.75
N THR A 255 -18.16 -0.56 18.95
CA THR A 255 -17.39 0.62 18.57
C THR A 255 -17.13 0.62 17.07
N LEU A 256 -17.68 1.61 16.38
CA LEU A 256 -17.49 1.80 14.94
C LEU A 256 -16.23 2.61 14.66
N PRO A 257 -15.54 2.37 13.53
CA PRO A 257 -14.42 3.20 13.10
C PRO A 257 -14.81 4.65 12.86
N ILE A 258 -13.85 5.55 13.08
CA ILE A 258 -13.97 6.96 12.66
C ILE A 258 -13.47 7.05 11.22
N ILE A 259 -14.31 7.49 10.30
CA ILE A 259 -14.01 7.54 8.87
C ILE A 259 -14.07 8.98 8.40
N ILE A 260 -13.05 9.43 7.65
CA ILE A 260 -12.96 10.81 7.15
C ILE A 260 -12.55 10.79 5.69
N ASP A 261 -13.20 11.60 4.86
CA ASP A 261 -12.76 11.90 3.50
C ASP A 261 -11.45 12.71 3.54
N ILE A 262 -10.38 12.23 2.90
CA ILE A 262 -9.06 12.86 2.97
C ILE A 262 -8.97 14.18 2.20
N THR A 263 -9.96 14.47 1.36
CA THR A 263 -10.00 15.67 0.51
C THR A 263 -10.88 16.75 1.12
N THR A 264 -12.09 16.37 1.55
CA THR A 264 -13.09 17.31 2.09
C THR A 264 -13.04 17.40 3.61
N PHE A 265 -12.34 16.47 4.27
CA PHE A 265 -12.29 16.33 5.73
C PHE A 265 -13.64 16.10 6.40
N GLN A 266 -14.67 15.75 5.63
CA GLN A 266 -15.96 15.37 6.16
C GLN A 266 -15.91 13.97 6.76
N ARG A 267 -16.56 13.82 7.90
CA ARG A 267 -16.73 12.54 8.56
C ARG A 267 -17.85 11.75 7.88
N TYR A 268 -17.65 10.46 7.72
CA TYR A 268 -18.72 9.53 7.36
C TYR A 268 -19.28 8.86 8.60
N ASP A 269 -20.60 8.81 8.66
CA ASP A 269 -21.32 8.00 9.63
C ASP A 269 -21.70 6.68 8.97
N ILE A 270 -21.30 5.59 9.63
CA ILE A 270 -21.70 4.24 9.25
C ILE A 270 -22.61 3.68 10.32
N SER A 271 -23.52 2.81 9.90
CA SER A 271 -24.40 2.06 10.79
C SER A 271 -24.31 0.58 10.47
N LEU A 272 -24.40 -0.25 11.51
CA LEU A 272 -24.56 -1.69 11.35
C LEU A 272 -26.04 -2.03 11.12
N PRO A 273 -26.38 -2.89 10.15
CA PRO A 273 -27.72 -3.43 10.01
C PRO A 273 -28.21 -4.09 11.31
N ALA A 274 -29.45 -3.81 11.70
CA ALA A 274 -30.03 -4.34 12.94
C ALA A 274 -30.03 -5.88 13.01
N SER A 275 -30.19 -6.54 11.86
CA SER A 275 -30.10 -8.00 11.74
C SER A 275 -28.74 -8.54 12.18
N LEU A 276 -27.65 -7.85 11.82
CA LEU A 276 -26.29 -8.23 12.22
C LEU A 276 -26.02 -7.97 13.70
N LEU A 277 -26.64 -6.94 14.29
CA LEU A 277 -26.56 -6.70 15.74
C LEU A 277 -27.15 -7.86 16.54
N GLN A 278 -28.18 -8.52 16.00
CA GLN A 278 -28.87 -9.63 16.64
C GLN A 278 -28.18 -10.98 16.40
N SER A 279 -27.60 -11.19 15.21
CA SER A 279 -27.04 -12.49 14.81
C SER A 279 -25.54 -12.63 15.07
N ALA A 280 -24.83 -11.55 15.35
CA ALA A 280 -23.38 -11.60 15.45
C ALA A 280 -22.93 -12.30 16.74
N PRO A 281 -22.02 -13.28 16.63
CA PRO A 281 -21.52 -14.01 17.79
C PRO A 281 -20.74 -13.08 18.71
N ARG A 282 -20.94 -13.24 20.03
CA ARG A 282 -20.16 -12.56 21.07
C ARG A 282 -18.79 -13.21 21.24
N ALA A 283 -18.02 -13.29 20.16
CA ALA A 283 -16.68 -13.84 20.13
C ALA A 283 -15.65 -12.71 19.99
N SER A 284 -14.44 -12.92 20.51
CA SER A 284 -13.31 -12.11 20.13
C SER A 284 -13.08 -12.24 18.62
N HIS A 285 -12.78 -11.12 17.99
CA HIS A 285 -12.57 -11.07 16.56
C HIS A 285 -11.32 -10.24 16.25
N THR A 286 -10.73 -10.50 15.09
CA THR A 286 -9.77 -9.59 14.47
C THR A 286 -10.50 -8.81 13.39
N SER A 287 -10.26 -7.50 13.32
CA SER A 287 -10.86 -6.65 12.30
C SER A 287 -9.79 -6.04 11.41
N THR A 288 -10.02 -6.11 10.10
CA THR A 288 -9.18 -5.48 9.08
C THR A 288 -10.07 -4.58 8.23
N PHE A 289 -9.67 -3.32 8.10
CA PHE A 289 -10.42 -2.32 7.34
C PHE A 289 -9.66 -1.96 6.06
N ILE A 290 -10.29 -2.17 4.91
CA ILE A 290 -9.71 -1.93 3.60
C ILE A 290 -10.46 -0.77 2.94
N PRO A 291 -9.91 0.44 3.00
CA PRO A 291 -10.49 1.61 2.35
C PRO A 291 -10.25 1.56 0.83
N THR A 292 -11.34 1.51 0.06
CA THR A 292 -11.29 1.59 -1.42
C THR A 292 -11.63 3.00 -1.91
N THR A 293 -11.90 3.18 -3.20
CA THR A 293 -12.37 4.47 -3.75
C THR A 293 -13.83 4.77 -3.40
N SER A 294 -14.65 3.74 -3.20
CA SER A 294 -16.12 3.88 -3.05
C SER A 294 -16.71 3.13 -1.86
N TYR A 295 -15.96 2.19 -1.28
CA TYR A 295 -16.42 1.33 -0.19
C TYR A 295 -15.38 1.23 0.91
N LEU A 296 -15.82 1.31 2.17
CA LEU A 296 -15.04 0.74 3.26
C LEU A 296 -15.41 -0.73 3.39
N LEU A 297 -14.43 -1.60 3.13
CA LEU A 297 -14.58 -3.01 3.42
C LEU A 297 -14.08 -3.27 4.84
N ALA A 298 -14.85 -3.98 5.66
CA ALA A 298 -14.40 -4.51 6.92
C ALA A 298 -14.48 -6.03 6.91
N LEU A 299 -13.34 -6.65 7.11
CA LEU A 299 -13.20 -8.08 7.28
C LEU A 299 -13.09 -8.37 8.78
N TYR A 300 -14.05 -9.10 9.30
CA TYR A 300 -14.06 -9.59 10.67
C TYR A 300 -13.81 -11.09 10.65
N THR A 301 -12.79 -11.54 11.37
CA THR A 301 -12.52 -12.97 11.55
C THR A 301 -12.71 -13.33 13.02
N PHE A 302 -13.51 -14.37 13.28
CA PHE A 302 -13.82 -14.79 14.64
C PHE A 302 -13.97 -16.31 14.72
N TRP A 303 -13.68 -16.86 15.90
CA TRP A 303 -13.84 -18.28 16.18
C TRP A 303 -15.16 -18.53 16.90
N THR A 304 -15.95 -19.50 16.44
CA THR A 304 -17.13 -19.98 17.17
C THR A 304 -17.00 -21.46 17.47
N GLN A 305 -17.30 -21.88 18.70
CA GLN A 305 -17.45 -23.31 19.01
C GLN A 305 -18.91 -23.72 18.72
N PRO A 306 -19.16 -24.85 18.04
CA PRO A 306 -18.21 -25.86 17.56
C PRO A 306 -17.68 -25.62 16.12
N ASN A 307 -18.11 -24.55 15.45
CA ASN A 307 -18.04 -24.42 13.99
C ASN A 307 -16.71 -23.86 13.41
N GLY A 308 -15.75 -23.51 14.27
CA GLY A 308 -14.40 -23.10 13.86
C GLY A 308 -14.27 -21.62 13.50
N PHE A 309 -13.35 -21.29 12.58
CA PHE A 309 -13.11 -19.93 12.11
C PHE A 309 -14.17 -19.49 11.09
N HIS A 310 -14.76 -18.34 11.32
CA HIS A 310 -15.68 -17.68 10.40
C HIS A 310 -15.13 -16.32 10.00
N SER A 311 -15.53 -15.88 8.81
CA SER A 311 -15.23 -14.56 8.29
C SER A 311 -16.53 -13.86 7.92
N LEU A 312 -16.69 -12.62 8.36
CA LEU A 312 -17.76 -11.72 7.96
C LEU A 312 -17.13 -10.55 7.20
N ILE A 313 -17.63 -10.30 5.99
CA ILE A 313 -17.22 -9.15 5.18
C ILE A 313 -18.38 -8.17 5.14
N LEU A 314 -18.17 -6.97 5.64
CA LEU A 314 -19.09 -5.84 5.50
C LEU A 314 -18.53 -4.87 4.47
N ALA A 315 -19.38 -4.44 3.54
CA ALA A 315 -19.04 -3.43 2.55
C ALA A 315 -19.96 -2.22 2.74
N TRP A 316 -19.41 -1.13 3.28
CA TRP A 316 -20.15 0.13 3.41
C TRP A 316 -19.91 1.01 2.20
N PRO A 317 -20.94 1.29 1.37
CA PRO A 317 -20.82 2.27 0.31
C PRO A 317 -20.65 3.65 0.94
N LEU A 318 -19.56 4.34 0.60
CA LEU A 318 -19.30 5.69 1.06
C LEU A 318 -19.72 6.66 -0.05
N GLN A 319 -21.02 6.85 -0.18
CA GLN A 319 -21.55 7.95 -1.00
C GLN A 319 -21.38 9.25 -0.22
N LEU A 320 -20.87 10.28 -0.89
CA LEU A 320 -20.82 11.62 -0.32
C LEU A 320 -22.28 11.99 0.01
N GLN A 321 -22.63 12.11 1.28
CA GLN A 321 -23.88 12.77 1.63
C GLN A 321 -23.69 14.21 1.17
N LEU A 322 -24.24 14.54 -0.01
CA LEU A 322 -24.52 15.90 -0.41
C LEU A 322 -25.52 16.43 0.63
N SER A 323 -25.00 16.89 1.76
CA SER A 323 -25.79 17.62 2.72
C SER A 323 -26.25 18.89 2.02
N SER A 324 -27.50 18.88 1.56
CA SER A 324 -28.23 20.07 1.18
C SER A 324 -28.45 20.89 2.46
N GLY A 325 -27.44 21.63 2.88
CA GLY A 325 -27.52 22.50 4.04
C GLY A 325 -26.20 23.24 4.25
N PRO A 326 -26.23 24.58 4.44
CA PRO A 326 -25.00 25.33 4.68
C PRO A 326 -24.34 24.87 5.99
N PRO A 327 -23.00 24.96 6.08
CA PRO A 327 -22.26 24.54 7.26
C PRO A 327 -22.75 25.31 8.48
N LYS A 328 -23.24 24.59 9.50
CA LYS A 328 -23.54 25.17 10.81
C LYS A 328 -22.24 25.60 11.46
N LEU A 329 -21.94 26.89 11.34
CA LEU A 329 -20.94 27.60 12.15
C LEU A 329 -21.30 27.44 13.62
N TYR A 330 -20.59 26.57 14.35
CA TYR A 330 -20.65 26.53 15.80
C TYR A 330 -20.01 27.81 16.34
N ARG A 331 -20.84 28.83 16.58
CA ARG A 331 -20.45 30.05 17.27
C ARG A 331 -20.25 29.72 18.75
N ARG A 332 -19.02 29.93 19.25
CA ARG A 332 -18.69 29.90 20.68
C ARG A 332 -19.63 30.85 21.43
N LEU A 333 -20.43 30.33 22.36
CA LEU A 333 -21.05 31.13 23.41
C LEU A 333 -20.05 31.24 24.56
N THR A 334 -19.45 32.41 24.73
CA THR A 334 -18.80 32.80 25.99
C THR A 334 -19.88 33.29 26.96
N PRO A 335 -19.91 32.83 28.21
CA PRO A 335 -20.79 33.41 29.21
C PRO A 335 -20.20 34.73 29.73
N HIS A 336 -20.88 35.84 29.45
CA HIS A 336 -20.67 37.10 30.15
C HIS A 336 -21.54 37.12 31.42
N GLY A 337 -20.87 37.22 32.56
CA GLY A 337 -21.22 37.99 33.75
C GLY A 337 -22.63 37.90 34.34
N SER A 338 -22.70 37.39 35.57
CA SER A 338 -23.66 37.86 36.57
C SER A 338 -22.90 38.59 37.67
N LYS A 339 -23.15 39.90 37.76
CA LYS A 339 -22.90 40.71 38.95
C LYS A 339 -23.94 40.34 40.02
N THR A 340 -23.48 40.19 41.25
CA THR A 340 -24.13 40.70 42.47
C THR A 340 -23.03 41.21 43.37
#